data_AF-A0A2V9L1R7-F1
#
_entry.id   AF-A0A2V9L1R7-F1
#
_cell.length_a   1.000
_cell.length_b   1.000
_cell.length_c   1.000
_cell.angle_alpha   90.00
_cell.angle_beta   90.00
_cell.angle_gamma   90.00
#
_symmetry.space_group_name_H-M   'P 1'
#
loop_
_entity.id
_entity.type
_entity.pdbx_description
1 polymer ?
#
loop_
_entity_poly.entity_id
_entity_poly.type
_entity_poly.pdbx_seq_one_letter_code
_entity_poly.pdbx_strand_id
1 'polypeptide(L)' 'MSTENINAKKNLDKNNLGQHEDWYGNNAAVLCPVCGQVFIVSGFINKGQRKCPRCGKSSAQITKEQVSIEWSDDASYAD' A
#
# COMPACT_ATOMS: atom_id res chain seq x y z
N MET A 1 1.96 25.42 13.53
CA MET A 1 1.87 24.95 12.12
C MET A 1 1.06 23.68 12.14
N SER A 2 -0.13 23.69 11.54
CA SER A 2 -1.01 22.53 11.44
C SER A 2 -0.49 21.60 10.36
N THR A 3 0.01 20.42 10.74
CA THR A 3 0.30 19.34 9.80
C THR A 3 -1.03 18.84 9.23
N GLU A 4 -1.31 19.16 7.96
CA GLU A 4 -2.41 18.51 7.24
C GLU A 4 -1.97 17.08 6.91
N ASN A 5 -2.57 16.10 7.58
CA ASN A 5 -2.41 14.68 7.26
C ASN A 5 -3.11 14.39 5.93
N ILE A 6 -2.40 14.59 4.82
CA ILE A 6 -2.88 14.16 3.50
C ILE A 6 -2.67 12.64 3.43
N ASN A 7 -3.76 11.88 3.50
CA ASN A 7 -3.73 10.45 3.21
C ASN A 7 -3.65 10.25 1.69
N ALA A 8 -2.47 9.86 1.21
CA ALA A 8 -2.26 9.48 -0.17
C ALA A 8 -2.80 8.07 -0.43
N LYS A 9 -3.23 7.81 -1.67
CA LYS A 9 -3.75 6.53 -2.12
C LYS A 9 -3.28 6.21 -3.53
N LYS A 10 -2.87 4.97 -3.75
CA LYS A 10 -2.60 4.40 -5.07
C LYS A 10 -3.46 3.16 -5.27
N ASN A 11 -4.12 3.09 -6.42
CA ASN A 11 -4.75 1.87 -6.92
C ASN A 11 -3.77 1.18 -7.88
N LEU A 12 -3.59 -0.13 -7.75
CA LEU A 12 -2.82 -0.92 -8.72
C LEU A 12 -3.66 -1.14 -9.98
N ASP A 13 -3.02 -0.99 -11.13
CA ASP A 13 -3.56 -1.40 -12.42
C ASP A 13 -2.91 -2.73 -12.82
N LYS A 14 -3.73 -3.77 -13.03
CA LYS A 14 -3.25 -5.10 -13.43
C LYS A 14 -2.46 -5.09 -14.74
N ASN A 15 -2.73 -4.13 -15.62
CA ASN A 15 -2.07 -4.02 -16.92
C ASN A 15 -0.83 -3.13 -16.88
N ASN A 16 -0.55 -2.49 -15.74
CA ASN A 16 0.54 -1.54 -15.57
C ASN A 16 1.10 -1.57 -14.14
N LEU A 17 1.56 -2.74 -13.73
CA LEU A 17 2.17 -2.94 -12.42
C LEU A 17 3.60 -2.40 -12.41
N GLY A 18 3.99 -1.74 -11.32
CA GLY A 18 5.37 -1.32 -11.11
C GLY A 18 6.31 -2.50 -10.84
N GLN A 19 7.61 -2.26 -10.89
CA GLN A 19 8.66 -3.28 -10.68
C GLN A 19 8.53 -4.08 -9.37
N HIS A 20 7.92 -3.47 -8.35
CA HIS A 20 7.77 -4.04 -7.00
C HIS A 20 6.33 -4.39 -6.66
N GLU A 21 5.49 -4.57 -7.67
CA GLU A 21 4.07 -4.87 -7.55
C GLU A 21 3.75 -6.15 -8.34
N ASP A 22 2.87 -6.96 -7.77
CA ASP A 22 2.30 -8.12 -8.45
C ASP A 22 0.84 -8.28 -7.99
N TRP A 23 -0.04 -8.75 -8.86
CA TRP A 23 -1.42 -9.03 -8.51
C TRP A 23 -1.93 -10.29 -9.21
N TYR A 24 -2.08 -11.35 -8.43
CA TYR A 24 -2.59 -12.63 -8.90
C TYR A 24 -3.74 -13.16 -8.03
N GLY A 25 -4.90 -13.36 -8.66
CA GLY A 25 -6.11 -13.82 -7.97
C GLY A 25 -6.50 -12.90 -6.82
N ASN A 26 -6.56 -13.46 -5.61
CA ASN A 26 -6.89 -12.74 -4.37
C ASN A 26 -5.66 -12.42 -3.51
N ASN A 27 -4.47 -12.38 -4.11
CA ASN A 27 -3.23 -11.95 -3.46
C ASN A 27 -2.55 -10.87 -4.29
N ALA A 28 -1.84 -9.97 -3.62
CA ALA A 28 -1.02 -8.98 -4.29
C ALA A 28 0.24 -8.68 -3.49
N ALA A 29 1.35 -8.46 -4.19
CA ALA A 29 2.54 -7.82 -3.65
C ALA A 29 2.46 -6.31 -3.89
N VAL A 30 2.71 -5.52 -2.85
CA VAL A 30 2.69 -4.06 -2.93
C VAL A 30 3.95 -3.47 -2.29
N LEU A 31 4.41 -2.35 -2.85
CA LEU A 31 5.50 -1.57 -2.30
C LEU A 31 4.95 -0.57 -1.26
N CYS A 32 5.48 -0.57 -0.03
CA CYS A 32 5.25 0.51 0.91
C CYS A 32 5.95 1.80 0.41
N PRO A 33 5.22 2.86 0.06
CA PRO A 33 5.82 4.09 -0.48
C PRO A 33 6.63 4.86 0.57
N VAL A 34 6.39 4.61 1.87
CA VAL A 34 7.06 5.32 2.97
C VAL A 34 8.41 4.71 3.33
N CYS A 35 8.58 3.39 3.27
CA CYS A 35 9.82 2.72 3.70
C CYS A 35 10.43 1.75 2.68
N GLY A 36 9.82 1.62 1.50
CA GLY A 36 10.29 0.76 0.42
C GLY A 36 10.11 -0.75 0.65
N GLN A 37 9.50 -1.18 1.77
CA GLN A 37 9.26 -2.61 2.02
C GLN A 37 8.19 -3.14 1.07
N VAL A 38 8.49 -4.21 0.33
CA VAL A 38 7.47 -5.00 -0.38
C VAL A 38 6.79 -5.96 0.59
N PHE A 39 5.46 -6.04 0.54
CA PHE A 39 4.69 -6.97 1.38
C PHE A 39 3.45 -7.50 0.65
N ILE A 40 2.99 -8.68 1.07
CA ILE A 40 1.84 -9.38 0.47
C ILE A 40 0.55 -9.05 1.22
N VAL A 41 -0.52 -8.70 0.50
CA VAL A 41 -1.89 -8.67 1.02
C VAL A 41 -2.71 -9.79 0.40
N SER A 42 -3.52 -10.48 1.22
CA SER A 42 -4.37 -11.58 0.80
C SER A 42 -5.81 -11.37 1.24
N GLY A 43 -6.76 -11.61 0.32
CA GLY A 43 -8.19 -11.63 0.58
C GLY A 43 -8.58 -12.67 1.64
N PHE A 44 -7.84 -13.78 1.77
CA PHE A 44 -8.13 -14.83 2.76
C PHE A 44 -7.31 -14.68 4.04
N ILE A 45 -5.99 -14.55 3.94
CA ILE A 45 -5.11 -14.61 5.13
C ILE A 45 -5.29 -13.36 6.00
N ASN A 46 -5.36 -12.18 5.37
CA ASN A 46 -5.45 -10.90 6.06
C ASN A 46 -6.86 -10.29 5.97
N LYS A 47 -7.87 -11.09 5.61
CA LYS A 47 -9.24 -10.62 5.34
C LYS A 47 -9.29 -9.43 4.37
N GLY A 48 -8.35 -9.40 3.42
CA GLY A 48 -8.26 -8.36 2.41
C GLY A 48 -7.54 -7.08 2.84
N GLN A 49 -6.96 -6.98 4.04
CA GLN A 49 -6.26 -5.76 4.47
C GLN A 49 -4.99 -6.06 5.26
N ARG A 50 -3.88 -5.39 4.95
CA ARG A 50 -2.62 -5.55 5.70
C ARG A 50 -1.85 -4.23 5.79
N LYS A 51 -1.41 -3.87 7.00
CA LYS A 51 -0.46 -2.77 7.21
C LYS A 51 0.96 -3.19 6.82
N CYS A 52 1.78 -2.23 6.39
CA CYS A 52 3.20 -2.46 6.15
C CYS A 52 3.85 -3.08 7.39
N PRO A 53 4.43 -4.30 7.30
CA PRO A 53 4.96 -5.00 8.46
C PRO A 53 6.24 -4.36 9.01
N ARG A 54 6.88 -3.45 8.25
CA ARG A 54 8.12 -2.78 8.64
C ARG A 54 7.88 -1.48 9.40
N CYS A 55 7.09 -0.56 8.84
CA CYS A 55 6.91 0.77 9.42
C CYS A 55 5.48 1.05 9.90
N GLY A 56 4.48 0.25 9.51
CA GLY A 56 3.07 0.48 9.85
C GLY A 56 2.41 1.72 9.21
N LYS A 57 3.16 2.52 8.43
CA LYS A 57 2.70 3.81 7.87
C LYS A 57 1.90 3.70 6.57
N SER A 58 1.80 2.51 5.97
CA SER A 58 0.91 2.26 4.84
C SER A 58 0.01 1.05 5.11
N SER A 59 -1.15 1.02 4.49
CA SER A 59 -2.14 -0.06 4.55
C SER A 59 -2.55 -0.45 3.14
N ALA A 60 -2.40 -1.72 2.80
CA ALA A 60 -2.87 -2.28 1.55
C ALA A 60 -4.24 -2.93 1.74
N GLN A 61 -5.10 -2.81 0.74
CA GLN A 61 -6.39 -3.48 0.68
C GLN A 61 -6.54 -4.21 -0.66
N ILE A 62 -7.12 -5.40 -0.64
CA ILE A 62 -7.51 -6.17 -1.83
C ILE A 62 -8.98 -6.55 -1.74
N THR A 63 -9.73 -6.24 -2.81
CA THR A 63 -11.08 -6.72 -3.07
C THR A 63 -11.07 -7.64 -4.29
N LYS A 64 -12.25 -8.05 -4.77
CA LYS A 64 -12.34 -8.81 -6.02
C LYS A 64 -11.99 -7.95 -7.24
N GLU A 65 -12.21 -6.63 -7.14
CA GLU A 65 -12.12 -5.67 -8.23
C GLU A 65 -10.85 -4.81 -8.19
N GLN A 66 -10.25 -4.60 -7.01
CA GLN A 66 -9.19 -3.60 -6.82
C GLN A 66 -8.15 -4.04 -5.80
N VAL A 67 -6.88 -3.67 -6.04
CA VAL A 67 -5.86 -3.57 -5.00
C VAL A 67 -5.49 -2.09 -4.82
N SER A 68 -5.46 -1.64 -3.58
CA SER A 68 -5.04 -0.27 -3.24
C SER A 68 -4.04 -0.28 -2.10
N ILE A 69 -3.24 0.78 -2.03
CA ILE A 69 -2.40 1.10 -0.89
C ILE A 69 -2.62 2.55 -0.49
N GLU A 70 -2.81 2.78 0.80
CA GLU A 70 -3.01 4.07 1.42
C GLU A 70 -1.88 4.34 2.40
N TRP A 71 -1.42 5.57 2.50
CA TRP A 71 -0.38 5.98 3.45
C TRP A 71 -0.53 7.44 3.85
N SER A 72 -0.05 7.77 5.03
CA SER A 72 0.10 9.16 5.46
C SER A 72 1.53 9.56 5.19
N ASP A 73 1.72 10.59 4.35
CA ASP A 73 3.00 11.29 4.29
C ASP A 73 3.02 12.34 5.39
N ASP A 74 3.70 12.02 6.50
CA ASP A 74 4.27 13.06 7.34
C ASP A 74 5.46 13.62 6.57
N ALA A 75 5.21 14.45 5.55
CA ALA A 75 6.25 15.16 4.82
C ALA A 75 6.91 16.20 5.75
N SER A 76 7.66 15.70 6.74
CA SER A 76 8.73 16.46 7.35
C SER A 76 9.85 16.50 6.33
N TYR A 77 9.84 17.54 5.50
CA TYR A 77 11.04 17.98 4.80
C TYR A 77 12.09 18.23 5.90
N ALA A 78 13.07 17.34 6.00
CA ALA A 78 14.31 17.68 6.68
C ALA A 78 15.11 18.52 5.68
N ASP A 79 15.30 19.80 6.02
CA ASP A 79 16.23 20.73 5.36
C ASP A 79 17.65 20.15 5.26
#